data_AF-A0A7X6VWM8-F1
#
_entry.id   AF-A0A7X6VWM8-F1
#
_cell.length_a   1.000
_cell.length_b   1.000
_cell.length_c   1.000
_cell.angle_alpha   90.00
_cell.angle_beta   90.00
_cell.angle_gamma   90.00
#
_symmetry.space_group_name_H-M   'P 1'
#
loop_
_entity.id
_entity.type
_entity.pdbx_description
1 polymer ?
#
loop_
_entity_poly.entity_id
_entity_poly.type
_entity_poly.pdbx_seq_one_letter_code
_entity_poly.pdbx_strand_id
1 'polypeptide(L)'
;MKFLKSLLIIPLLILASCGDNNTGEENIIIDDFGEPFFVEETIRQVDKINPLKVPNGNRGTNEMVIYTAHYGTYTQTNEWGVEAIIENGVVVSIGGNNSAIPDSGMVISGHGTAADWILKNISIGDKIELSGTTLKVVVSENSIVQRGQLLIQNGKTRMETISHPSVSSAKLEEIEKDFKNKVNLFVKAKQKADSSKVKQLAEETLLLAKDYYYHTFPSLPDHERAAWIEIHGMSKEKLEDVFRDLADIGFNALCPEVIYRGWTIFPEAPCGMSQYPGFEGRDPLQEMIDLGKQYDIKIIPWVWVYFVGVDMFPVLINARSEWLALSRTGKHPSQAEAGFHYFCPSRPEVLDFWLEIYQYMFSKYDLHDLQLDYIRYPGEPPGNDYCYCNVCREKFRSQNGVDPLNITPKQTEIWAKWDLFRQENVNRFVQAVSEKFPHVNLSAAVVPDRETSLFAKKQDWGKWLNNNWLKTAYIMSYTSDVERVANDIDYMNNQMTSQTKGIVGLGPYLGLKPEVLLQEIDLARSKNLDGSCLFLYNALTDEQKYALKKGPYRN
;
A
#
# COMPACT_ATOMS: atom_id res chain seq x y z
N MET A 1 -3.68 -42.73 3.70
CA MET A 1 -2.41 -41.96 3.73
C MET A 1 -2.75 -40.52 3.40
N LYS A 2 -3.26 -39.73 4.34
CA LYS A 2 -2.52 -38.83 5.26
C LYS A 2 -1.52 -37.92 4.53
N PHE A 3 -1.98 -36.71 4.19
CA PHE A 3 -1.21 -35.48 4.32
C PHE A 3 -2.16 -34.41 4.91
N LEU A 4 -1.85 -34.00 6.14
CA LEU A 4 -2.56 -32.97 6.90
C LEU A 4 -2.29 -31.60 6.25
N LYS A 5 -3.35 -30.85 5.94
CA LYS A 5 -3.31 -29.39 5.85
C LYS A 5 -3.35 -28.85 7.29
N SER A 6 -2.26 -28.28 7.75
CA SER A 6 -2.24 -27.43 8.93
C SER A 6 -2.68 -26.03 8.49
N LEU A 7 -3.96 -25.71 8.70
CA LEU A 7 -4.40 -24.32 8.84
C LEU A 7 -4.24 -23.99 10.33
N LEU A 8 -3.33 -23.07 10.65
CA LEU A 8 -3.35 -22.40 11.95
C LEU A 8 -4.52 -21.40 11.94
N ILE A 9 -5.67 -21.84 12.41
CA ILE A 9 -6.65 -20.94 13.02
C ILE A 9 -6.25 -20.87 14.49
N ILE A 10 -5.83 -19.70 14.97
CA ILE A 10 -5.57 -19.45 16.39
C ILE A 10 -6.93 -19.13 17.03
N PRO A 11 -7.49 -19.99 17.89
CA PRO A 11 -8.62 -19.59 18.72
C PRO A 11 -8.06 -18.81 19.91
N LEU A 12 -8.50 -17.56 20.07
CA LEU A 12 -8.31 -16.80 21.29
C LEU A 12 -9.12 -17.48 22.40
N LEU A 13 -8.50 -18.40 23.15
CA LEU A 13 -9.10 -18.98 24.34
C LEU A 13 -8.94 -17.99 25.50
N ILE A 14 -10.01 -17.28 25.83
CA ILE A 14 -10.14 -16.59 27.11
C ILE A 14 -10.28 -17.68 28.19
N LEU A 15 -9.16 -18.00 28.85
CA LEU A 15 -9.17 -18.79 30.07
C LEU A 15 -9.55 -17.87 31.23
N ALA A 16 -10.80 -18.00 31.69
CA ALA A 16 -11.19 -17.57 33.02
C ALA A 16 -10.44 -18.45 34.05
N SER A 17 -9.37 -17.90 34.62
CA SER A 17 -8.62 -18.51 35.71
C SER A 17 -9.08 -17.90 37.03
N CYS A 18 -10.02 -18.57 37.71
CA CYS A 18 -10.13 -18.47 39.16
C CYS A 18 -9.04 -19.37 39.77
N GLY A 19 -8.06 -18.77 40.45
CA GLY A 19 -7.06 -19.51 41.20
C GLY A 19 -5.99 -18.60 41.81
N ASP A 20 -6.10 -18.36 43.12
CA ASP A 20 -5.03 -17.81 43.95
C ASP A 20 -3.73 -18.63 43.80
N ASN A 21 -2.60 -17.95 43.58
CA ASN A 21 -1.36 -18.14 44.34
C ASN A 21 -0.21 -17.21 43.86
N ASN A 22 0.16 -16.27 44.74
CA ASN A 22 1.46 -15.62 44.93
C ASN A 22 2.60 -15.98 43.94
N THR A 23 2.74 -15.18 42.88
CA THR A 23 4.04 -14.70 42.39
C THR A 23 3.88 -13.19 42.18
N GLY A 24 4.79 -12.39 42.73
CA GLY A 24 4.69 -10.93 42.79
C GLY A 24 4.91 -10.22 41.45
N GLU A 25 4.23 -10.63 40.38
CA GLU A 25 4.09 -9.83 39.17
C GLU A 25 2.81 -9.00 39.29
N GLU A 26 2.95 -7.70 39.51
CA GLU A 26 1.83 -6.77 39.45
C GLU A 26 1.18 -6.88 38.06
N ASN A 27 -0.09 -7.31 38.03
CA ASN A 27 -0.87 -7.44 36.83
C ASN A 27 -0.93 -6.05 36.13
N ILE A 28 -0.43 -5.95 34.90
CA ILE A 28 -0.29 -4.67 34.17
C ILE A 28 -1.65 -4.12 33.74
N ILE A 29 -2.64 -5.01 33.64
CA ILE A 29 -3.98 -4.72 33.18
C ILE A 29 -4.80 -4.22 34.38
N ILE A 30 -5.32 -3.01 34.23
CA ILE A 30 -6.20 -2.34 35.19
C ILE A 30 -7.48 -2.09 34.41
N ASP A 31 -8.55 -2.80 34.79
CA ASP A 31 -9.81 -2.76 34.05
C ASP A 31 -10.63 -1.50 34.36
N ASP A 32 -10.41 -0.90 35.53
CA ASP A 32 -11.14 0.28 35.99
C ASP A 32 -10.21 1.33 36.63
N PHE A 33 -10.19 2.52 36.05
CA PHE A 33 -9.44 3.69 36.52
C PHE A 33 -10.35 4.71 37.25
N GLY A 34 -11.62 4.36 37.49
CA GLY A 34 -12.66 5.23 38.01
C GLY A 34 -13.18 6.21 36.96
N GLU A 35 -13.94 7.21 37.40
CA GLU A 35 -14.53 8.21 36.49
C GLU A 35 -13.46 9.04 35.75
N PRO A 36 -13.64 9.28 34.43
CA PRO A 36 -12.74 10.15 33.68
C PRO A 36 -12.90 11.62 34.08
N PHE A 37 -11.80 12.36 34.07
CA PHE A 37 -11.78 13.82 34.19
C PHE A 37 -12.01 14.51 32.84
N PHE A 38 -11.68 13.84 31.74
CA PHE A 38 -11.92 14.34 30.39
C PHE A 38 -12.58 13.26 29.53
N VAL A 39 -13.58 13.69 28.77
CA VAL A 39 -14.25 12.85 27.78
C VAL A 39 -14.45 13.65 26.52
N GLU A 40 -14.00 13.09 25.40
CA GLU A 40 -14.30 13.54 24.06
C GLU A 40 -15.22 12.53 23.40
N GLU A 41 -16.28 13.02 22.77
CA GLU A 41 -17.26 12.18 22.10
C GLU A 41 -17.31 12.54 20.62
N THR A 42 -17.09 11.53 19.78
CA THR A 42 -17.32 11.64 18.34
C THR A 42 -18.56 10.83 17.97
N ILE A 43 -19.59 11.51 17.47
CA ILE A 43 -20.90 10.92 17.20
C ILE A 43 -21.13 10.78 15.70
N ARG A 44 -21.71 9.66 15.29
CA ARG A 44 -22.17 9.44 13.92
C ARG A 44 -23.45 8.61 13.86
N GLN A 45 -24.32 8.91 12.90
CA GLN A 45 -25.44 8.04 12.55
C GLN A 45 -24.95 6.92 11.62
N VAL A 46 -25.34 5.68 11.93
CA VAL A 46 -25.11 4.51 11.08
C VAL A 46 -26.29 4.32 10.15
N ASP A 47 -26.04 3.85 8.93
CA ASP A 47 -27.06 3.66 7.91
C ASP A 47 -27.92 2.43 8.22
N LYS A 48 -27.29 1.34 8.72
CA LYS A 48 -27.96 0.05 8.96
C LYS A 48 -27.37 -0.67 10.17
N ILE A 49 -28.21 -1.49 10.81
CA ILE A 49 -27.81 -2.47 11.82
C ILE A 49 -28.38 -3.81 11.39
N ASN A 50 -27.54 -4.83 11.29
CA ASN A 50 -27.89 -6.18 10.84
C ASN A 50 -28.78 -6.16 9.58
N PRO A 51 -28.25 -5.65 8.44
CA PRO A 51 -29.05 -5.53 7.23
C PRO A 51 -29.50 -6.90 6.70
N LEU A 52 -30.37 -6.91 5.69
CA LEU A 52 -30.74 -8.16 5.02
C LEU A 52 -29.50 -8.83 4.41
N LYS A 53 -29.40 -10.16 4.56
CA LYS A 53 -28.33 -10.96 3.98
C LYS A 53 -28.47 -11.02 2.47
N VAL A 54 -27.63 -10.27 1.78
CA VAL A 54 -27.40 -10.32 0.33
C VAL A 54 -25.88 -10.30 0.11
N PRO A 55 -25.37 -10.56 -1.11
CA PRO A 55 -23.94 -10.50 -1.38
C PRO A 55 -23.29 -9.20 -0.89
N ASN A 56 -22.02 -9.27 -0.50
CA ASN A 56 -21.21 -8.15 0.00
C ASN A 56 -21.74 -7.52 1.30
N GLY A 57 -22.37 -8.32 2.15
CA GLY A 57 -22.82 -7.90 3.48
C GLY A 57 -23.95 -6.86 3.46
N ASN A 58 -24.46 -6.49 2.27
CA ASN A 58 -25.39 -5.38 2.05
C ASN A 58 -24.84 -4.00 2.47
N ARG A 59 -23.52 -3.80 2.34
CA ARG A 59 -22.86 -2.50 2.53
C ARG A 59 -22.72 -1.80 1.18
N GLY A 60 -23.48 -0.73 1.00
CA GLY A 60 -23.44 0.13 -0.18
C GLY A 60 -22.31 1.16 -0.11
N THR A 61 -22.11 1.87 -1.22
CA THR A 61 -21.11 2.93 -1.31
C THR A 61 -21.39 4.05 -0.31
N ASN A 62 -20.36 4.48 0.43
CA ASN A 62 -20.41 5.53 1.46
C ASN A 62 -21.21 5.19 2.73
N GLU A 63 -21.69 3.95 2.87
CA GLU A 63 -22.48 3.54 4.03
C GLU A 63 -21.62 3.02 5.19
N MET A 64 -22.13 3.22 6.40
CA MET A 64 -21.70 2.62 7.66
C MET A 64 -22.75 1.64 8.17
N VAL A 65 -22.34 0.40 8.38
CA VAL A 65 -23.19 -0.72 8.78
C VAL A 65 -22.64 -1.37 10.06
N ILE A 66 -23.53 -1.70 10.99
CA ILE A 66 -23.20 -2.49 12.18
C ILE A 66 -23.63 -3.93 11.97
N TYR A 67 -22.73 -4.87 12.27
CA TYR A 67 -23.01 -6.29 12.33
C TYR A 67 -22.83 -6.81 13.76
N THR A 68 -23.85 -7.46 14.31
CA THR A 68 -23.77 -8.14 15.61
C THR A 68 -23.96 -9.64 15.43
N ALA A 69 -23.78 -10.44 16.50
CA ALA A 69 -23.95 -11.89 16.45
C ALA A 69 -25.32 -12.34 15.89
N HIS A 70 -26.34 -11.47 15.92
CA HIS A 70 -27.65 -11.71 15.31
C HIS A 70 -27.60 -11.74 13.77
N TYR A 71 -26.64 -11.05 13.15
CA TYR A 71 -26.42 -11.11 11.71
C TYR A 71 -25.81 -12.47 11.33
N GLY A 72 -24.77 -12.92 12.00
CA GLY A 72 -24.12 -14.20 11.71
C GLY A 72 -22.70 -14.26 12.27
N THR A 73 -21.91 -15.20 11.75
CA THR A 73 -20.51 -15.40 12.18
C THR A 73 -19.54 -14.45 11.48
N TYR A 74 -19.86 -13.96 10.29
CA TYR A 74 -19.04 -13.04 9.49
C TYR A 74 -19.90 -11.96 8.83
N THR A 75 -19.30 -10.78 8.56
CA THR A 75 -19.99 -9.63 7.94
C THR A 75 -20.34 -9.87 6.47
N GLN A 76 -19.61 -10.76 5.77
CA GLN A 76 -19.80 -11.09 4.35
C GLN A 76 -19.57 -9.90 3.39
N THR A 77 -18.91 -8.84 3.84
CA THR A 77 -18.58 -7.68 2.98
C THR A 77 -17.53 -8.04 1.94
N ASN A 78 -17.51 -7.31 0.82
CA ASN A 78 -16.42 -7.39 -0.14
C ASN A 78 -15.18 -6.62 0.32
N GLU A 79 -14.12 -6.64 -0.48
CA GLU A 79 -12.82 -6.02 -0.23
C GLU A 79 -12.83 -4.47 -0.21
N TRP A 80 -13.96 -3.84 -0.51
CA TRP A 80 -14.07 -2.38 -0.64
C TRP A 80 -14.59 -1.77 0.66
N GLY A 81 -13.66 -1.31 1.52
CA GLY A 81 -13.97 -0.62 2.77
C GLY A 81 -13.01 -0.99 3.90
N VAL A 82 -13.42 -0.67 5.12
CA VAL A 82 -12.69 -0.96 6.35
C VAL A 82 -13.68 -1.39 7.44
N GLU A 83 -13.24 -2.28 8.31
CA GLU A 83 -14.01 -2.71 9.48
C GLU A 83 -13.26 -2.43 10.79
N ALA A 84 -14.03 -2.17 11.86
CA ALA A 84 -13.54 -2.12 13.22
C ALA A 84 -14.27 -3.20 14.03
N ILE A 85 -13.52 -4.07 14.71
CA ILE A 85 -14.04 -5.15 15.54
C ILE A 85 -14.09 -4.65 16.98
N ILE A 86 -15.25 -4.79 17.61
CA ILE A 86 -15.54 -4.33 18.97
C ILE A 86 -15.86 -5.56 19.82
N GLU A 87 -15.12 -5.76 20.89
CA GLU A 87 -15.38 -6.79 21.90
C GLU A 87 -15.63 -6.11 23.25
N ASN A 88 -16.70 -6.50 23.94
CA ASN A 88 -17.06 -5.91 25.24
C ASN A 88 -17.12 -4.37 25.23
N GLY A 89 -17.52 -3.77 24.10
CA GLY A 89 -17.62 -2.32 23.92
C GLY A 89 -16.29 -1.60 23.65
N VAL A 90 -15.18 -2.34 23.45
CA VAL A 90 -13.86 -1.77 23.15
C VAL A 90 -13.40 -2.21 21.76
N VAL A 91 -12.83 -1.30 20.99
CA VAL A 91 -12.25 -1.63 19.68
C VAL A 91 -11.00 -2.49 19.85
N VAL A 92 -10.98 -3.70 19.30
CA VAL A 92 -9.83 -4.61 19.39
C VAL A 92 -9.04 -4.70 18.09
N SER A 93 -9.66 -4.39 16.96
CA SER A 93 -9.02 -4.41 15.64
C SER A 93 -9.65 -3.37 14.70
N ILE A 94 -8.86 -2.84 13.77
CA ILE A 94 -9.30 -1.98 12.67
C ILE A 94 -8.54 -2.38 11.41
N GLY A 95 -9.25 -2.57 10.31
CA GLY A 95 -8.69 -3.02 9.04
C GLY A 95 -9.53 -4.11 8.41
N GLY A 96 -9.14 -4.54 7.21
CA GLY A 96 -9.77 -5.68 6.54
C GLY A 96 -11.24 -5.50 6.22
N ASN A 97 -11.83 -6.60 5.78
CA ASN A 97 -13.24 -6.75 5.43
C ASN A 97 -13.66 -8.20 5.70
N ASN A 98 -14.98 -8.48 5.67
CA ASN A 98 -15.51 -9.81 5.97
C ASN A 98 -15.06 -10.33 7.34
N SER A 99 -15.06 -9.48 8.36
CA SER A 99 -14.55 -9.81 9.69
C SER A 99 -15.43 -10.84 10.39
N ALA A 100 -14.80 -11.66 11.23
CA ALA A 100 -15.53 -12.46 12.21
C ALA A 100 -16.27 -11.52 13.17
N ILE A 101 -17.54 -11.84 13.44
CA ILE A 101 -18.36 -11.04 14.35
C ILE A 101 -18.24 -11.66 15.75
N PRO A 102 -17.73 -10.91 16.75
CA PRO A 102 -17.52 -11.45 18.09
C PRO A 102 -18.86 -11.66 18.82
N ASP A 103 -18.96 -12.74 19.59
CA ASP A 103 -20.14 -13.06 20.41
C ASP A 103 -20.43 -11.97 21.45
N SER A 104 -19.37 -11.33 21.95
CA SER A 104 -19.39 -10.31 23.00
C SER A 104 -19.56 -8.89 22.48
N GLY A 105 -19.75 -8.69 21.17
CA GLY A 105 -19.78 -7.35 20.61
C GLY A 105 -20.31 -7.23 19.18
N MET A 106 -19.59 -6.46 18.36
CA MET A 106 -20.06 -6.05 17.04
C MET A 106 -18.90 -5.72 16.09
N VAL A 107 -19.20 -5.61 14.81
CA VAL A 107 -18.32 -5.06 13.78
C VAL A 107 -18.95 -3.78 13.23
N ILE A 108 -18.18 -2.68 13.23
CA ILE A 108 -18.53 -1.44 12.52
C ILE A 108 -17.86 -1.51 11.16
N SER A 109 -18.63 -1.39 10.08
CA SER A 109 -18.16 -1.63 8.74
C SER A 109 -18.49 -0.42 7.85
N GLY A 110 -17.48 0.16 7.19
CA GLY A 110 -17.64 1.37 6.38
C GLY A 110 -17.08 1.23 4.97
N HIS A 111 -17.77 1.80 3.99
CA HIS A 111 -17.28 1.95 2.60
C HIS A 111 -17.08 3.45 2.27
N GLY A 112 -16.12 3.80 1.41
CA GLY A 112 -15.95 5.17 0.90
C GLY A 112 -15.81 6.20 2.02
N THR A 113 -16.60 7.27 2.01
CA THR A 113 -16.54 8.30 3.06
C THR A 113 -16.84 7.74 4.46
N ALA A 114 -17.54 6.60 4.56
CA ALA A 114 -17.72 5.93 5.83
C ALA A 114 -16.46 5.25 6.35
N ALA A 115 -15.69 4.65 5.44
CA ALA A 115 -14.39 4.05 5.76
C ALA A 115 -13.41 5.13 6.22
N ASP A 116 -13.33 6.26 5.49
CA ASP A 116 -12.48 7.39 5.84
C ASP A 116 -12.75 7.89 7.26
N TRP A 117 -14.03 7.96 7.63
CA TRP A 117 -14.42 8.36 8.97
C TRP A 117 -14.01 7.34 10.03
N ILE A 118 -14.10 6.02 9.77
CA ILE A 118 -13.61 4.99 10.71
C ILE A 118 -12.11 5.16 10.92
N LEU A 119 -11.34 5.24 9.82
CA LEU A 119 -9.90 5.43 9.86
C LEU A 119 -9.49 6.73 10.54
N LYS A 120 -10.31 7.77 10.45
CA LYS A 120 -10.04 9.06 11.11
C LYS A 120 -10.41 9.07 12.60
N ASN A 121 -11.56 8.50 12.98
CA ASN A 121 -12.17 8.75 14.29
C ASN A 121 -12.16 7.55 15.23
N ILE A 122 -11.84 6.35 14.75
CA ILE A 122 -11.76 5.14 15.57
C ILE A 122 -10.31 4.69 15.64
N SER A 123 -9.89 4.28 16.83
CA SER A 123 -8.60 3.64 17.09
C SER A 123 -8.82 2.41 17.98
N ILE A 124 -7.91 1.44 17.88
CA ILE A 124 -7.86 0.30 18.80
C ILE A 124 -7.86 0.83 20.25
N GLY A 125 -8.60 0.20 21.15
CA GLY A 125 -8.79 0.62 22.54
C GLY A 125 -9.85 1.70 22.78
N ASP A 126 -10.45 2.28 21.74
CA ASP A 126 -11.58 3.22 21.95
C ASP A 126 -12.81 2.51 22.49
N LYS A 127 -13.54 3.21 23.36
CA LYS A 127 -14.84 2.74 23.83
C LYS A 127 -15.91 3.14 22.82
N ILE A 128 -16.73 2.17 22.44
CA ILE A 128 -17.82 2.31 21.50
C ILE A 128 -19.14 2.15 22.24
N GLU A 129 -20.03 3.12 22.06
CA GLU A 129 -21.41 3.05 22.52
C GLU A 129 -22.36 3.15 21.32
N LEU A 130 -23.33 2.25 21.25
CA LEU A 130 -24.35 2.24 20.20
C LEU A 130 -25.74 2.33 20.85
N SER A 131 -26.47 3.40 20.55
CA SER A 131 -27.84 3.60 21.01
C SER A 131 -28.75 3.87 19.82
N GLY A 132 -29.62 2.90 19.49
CA GLY A 132 -30.33 2.91 18.22
C GLY A 132 -29.33 2.94 17.06
N THR A 133 -29.48 3.88 16.13
CA THR A 133 -28.53 4.11 15.02
C THR A 133 -27.42 5.10 15.35
N THR A 134 -27.34 5.57 16.60
CA THR A 134 -26.34 6.55 17.01
C THR A 134 -25.11 5.82 17.55
N LEU A 135 -24.02 5.87 16.78
CA LEU A 135 -22.70 5.43 17.18
C LEU A 135 -21.97 6.57 17.88
N LYS A 136 -21.36 6.27 19.03
CA LYS A 136 -20.51 7.20 19.77
C LYS A 136 -19.16 6.54 20.05
N VAL A 137 -18.10 7.23 19.65
CA VAL A 137 -16.73 6.91 20.03
C VAL A 137 -16.37 7.78 21.23
N VAL A 138 -16.01 7.15 22.34
CA VAL A 138 -15.70 7.83 23.61
C VAL A 138 -14.20 7.72 23.87
N VAL A 139 -13.53 8.86 23.87
CA VAL A 139 -12.10 8.97 24.18
C VAL A 139 -11.93 9.69 25.50
N SER A 140 -11.23 9.06 26.43
CA SER A 140 -10.89 9.64 27.74
C SER A 140 -9.44 9.33 28.05
N GLU A 141 -8.89 9.94 29.10
CA GLU A 141 -7.56 9.54 29.57
C GLU A 141 -7.50 8.04 29.95
N ASN A 142 -8.61 7.46 30.41
CA ASN A 142 -8.67 6.08 30.85
C ASN A 142 -8.57 5.17 29.63
N SER A 143 -9.34 5.48 28.58
CA SER A 143 -9.30 4.71 27.34
C SER A 143 -7.96 4.83 26.62
N ILE A 144 -7.25 5.97 26.75
CA ILE A 144 -5.87 6.13 26.25
C ILE A 144 -4.91 5.16 26.95
N VAL A 145 -5.00 5.03 28.28
CA VAL A 145 -4.16 4.08 29.04
C VAL A 145 -4.55 2.63 28.73
N GLN A 146 -5.84 2.33 28.62
CA GLN A 146 -6.34 0.99 28.23
C GLN A 146 -5.86 0.59 26.83
N ARG A 147 -5.87 1.52 25.87
CA ARG A 147 -5.24 1.33 24.56
C ARG A 147 -3.77 0.95 24.69
N GLY A 148 -3.05 1.65 25.58
CA GLY A 148 -1.66 1.31 25.88
C GLY A 148 -1.50 -0.11 26.41
N GLN A 149 -2.33 -0.54 27.36
CA GLN A 149 -2.31 -1.90 27.91
C GLN A 149 -2.57 -2.95 26.81
N LEU A 150 -3.53 -2.70 25.92
CA LEU A 150 -3.82 -3.58 24.79
C LEU A 150 -2.65 -3.68 23.80
N LEU A 151 -1.97 -2.56 23.51
CA LEU A 151 -0.77 -2.57 22.66
C LEU A 151 0.39 -3.36 23.29
N ILE A 152 0.60 -3.25 24.60
CA ILE A 152 1.57 -4.09 25.33
C ILE A 152 1.19 -5.57 25.20
N GLN A 153 -0.08 -5.91 25.41
CA GLN A 153 -0.56 -7.29 25.30
C GLN A 153 -0.35 -7.85 23.89
N ASN A 154 -0.74 -7.09 22.86
CA ASN A 154 -0.55 -7.47 21.46
C ASN A 154 0.94 -7.64 21.13
N GLY A 155 1.81 -6.78 21.68
CA GLY A 155 3.26 -6.91 21.53
C GLY A 155 3.78 -8.19 22.18
N LYS A 156 3.33 -8.52 23.40
CA LYS A 156 3.71 -9.77 24.09
C LYS A 156 3.30 -11.00 23.30
N THR A 157 2.06 -11.04 22.81
CA THR A 157 1.58 -12.14 21.96
C THR A 157 2.40 -12.28 20.68
N ARG A 158 2.80 -11.17 20.04
CA ARG A 158 3.72 -11.23 18.90
C ARG A 158 5.07 -11.85 19.28
N MET A 159 5.63 -11.46 20.43
CA MET A 159 6.91 -11.99 20.93
C MET A 159 6.89 -13.50 21.25
N GLU A 160 5.72 -14.12 21.42
CA GLU A 160 5.61 -15.58 21.58
C GLU A 160 6.03 -16.35 20.31
N THR A 161 5.91 -15.72 19.14
CA THR A 161 6.15 -16.35 17.83
C THR A 161 7.35 -15.77 17.09
N ILE A 162 7.79 -14.55 17.45
CA ILE A 162 8.88 -13.85 16.78
C ILE A 162 10.20 -14.11 17.51
N SER A 163 11.19 -14.60 16.76
CA SER A 163 12.59 -14.65 17.19
C SER A 163 13.45 -14.02 16.10
N HIS A 164 13.93 -12.79 16.33
CA HIS A 164 14.77 -12.07 15.37
C HIS A 164 15.82 -11.19 16.07
N PRO A 165 17.10 -11.18 15.62
CA PRO A 165 18.18 -10.45 16.31
C PRO A 165 17.96 -8.95 16.46
N SER A 166 17.22 -8.33 15.54
CA SER A 166 16.89 -6.90 15.62
C SER A 166 15.90 -6.56 16.74
N VAL A 167 15.20 -7.55 17.30
CA VAL A 167 14.20 -7.37 18.35
C VAL A 167 14.85 -7.70 19.69
N SER A 168 15.15 -6.67 20.48
CA SER A 168 15.85 -6.81 21.76
C SER A 168 14.88 -6.98 22.91
N SER A 169 14.86 -8.16 23.54
CA SER A 169 14.08 -8.41 24.76
C SER A 169 14.43 -7.43 25.87
N ALA A 170 15.72 -7.12 26.06
CA ALA A 170 16.15 -6.15 27.07
C ALA A 170 15.56 -4.75 26.82
N LYS A 171 15.45 -4.33 25.55
CA LYS A 171 14.82 -3.05 25.20
C LYS A 171 13.33 -3.06 25.47
N LEU A 172 12.65 -4.15 25.14
CA LEU A 172 11.22 -4.32 25.41
C LEU A 172 10.93 -4.34 26.92
N GLU A 173 11.75 -5.01 27.72
CA GLU A 173 11.67 -5.02 29.19
C GLU A 173 11.85 -3.62 29.79
N GLU A 174 12.79 -2.83 29.26
CA GLU A 174 12.98 -1.42 29.66
C GLU A 174 11.71 -0.59 29.38
N ILE A 175 11.18 -0.67 28.16
CA ILE A 175 9.96 0.07 27.78
C ILE A 175 8.76 -0.38 28.63
N GLU A 176 8.60 -1.69 28.88
CA GLU A 176 7.52 -2.22 29.71
C GLU A 176 7.63 -1.73 31.16
N LYS A 177 8.84 -1.65 31.71
CA LYS A 177 9.08 -1.10 33.05
C LYS A 177 8.69 0.37 33.11
N ASP A 178 9.07 1.17 32.12
CA ASP A 178 8.70 2.59 32.05
C ASP A 178 7.19 2.77 31.87
N PHE A 179 6.56 1.92 31.07
CA PHE A 179 5.10 1.86 30.91
C PHE A 179 4.42 1.62 32.27
N LYS A 180 4.83 0.59 33.02
CA LYS A 180 4.31 0.29 34.37
C LYS A 180 4.47 1.47 35.31
N ASN A 181 5.64 2.11 35.30
CA ASN A 181 5.90 3.30 36.10
C ASN A 181 4.97 4.46 35.74
N LYS A 182 4.70 4.68 34.45
CA LYS A 182 3.80 5.75 33.99
C LYS A 182 2.34 5.47 34.33
N VAL A 183 1.87 4.23 34.21
CA VAL A 183 0.53 3.81 34.69
C VAL A 183 0.40 4.09 36.19
N ASN A 184 1.42 3.76 37.00
CA ASN A 184 1.42 4.03 38.43
C ASN A 184 1.37 5.54 38.76
N LEU A 185 2.05 6.37 37.98
CA LEU A 185 1.98 7.83 38.11
C LEU A 185 0.61 8.37 37.70
N PHE A 186 0.02 7.83 36.64
CA PHE A 186 -1.32 8.15 36.18
C PHE A 186 -2.38 7.86 37.25
N VAL A 187 -2.34 6.67 37.85
CA VAL A 187 -3.25 6.29 38.95
C VAL A 187 -3.08 7.21 40.16
N LYS A 188 -1.84 7.55 40.54
CA LYS A 188 -1.57 8.51 41.63
C LYS A 188 -2.10 9.91 41.31
N ALA A 189 -2.01 10.36 40.05
CA ALA A 189 -2.56 11.63 39.62
C ALA A 189 -4.10 11.62 39.66
N LYS A 190 -4.73 10.50 39.27
CA LYS A 190 -6.18 10.27 39.39
C LYS A 190 -6.64 10.39 40.84
N GLN A 191 -5.98 9.67 41.77
CA GLN A 191 -6.29 9.70 43.20
C GLN A 191 -6.16 11.10 43.82
N LYS A 192 -5.24 11.93 43.31
CA LYS A 192 -5.04 13.31 43.76
C LYS A 192 -5.95 14.33 43.05
N ALA A 193 -6.77 13.89 42.10
CA ALA A 193 -7.55 14.75 41.23
C ALA A 193 -6.72 15.83 40.49
N ASP A 194 -5.48 15.51 40.11
CA ASP A 194 -4.59 16.40 39.35
C ASP A 194 -4.91 16.32 37.85
N SER A 195 -6.02 16.94 37.44
CA SER A 195 -6.55 16.88 36.07
C SER A 195 -5.54 17.33 35.00
N SER A 196 -4.64 18.25 35.35
CA SER A 196 -3.60 18.76 34.44
C SER A 196 -2.59 17.67 34.03
N LYS A 197 -2.22 16.79 34.95
CA LYS A 197 -1.23 15.72 34.70
C LYS A 197 -1.85 14.45 34.15
N VAL A 198 -3.12 14.21 34.45
CA VAL A 198 -3.79 12.96 34.08
C VAL A 198 -3.79 12.75 32.56
N LYS A 199 -4.14 13.78 31.78
CA LYS A 199 -4.10 13.69 30.30
C LYS A 199 -2.69 13.49 29.77
N GLN A 200 -1.73 14.30 30.24
CA GLN A 200 -0.32 14.20 29.84
C GLN A 200 0.24 12.79 30.12
N LEU A 201 0.01 12.25 31.31
CA LEU A 201 0.50 10.92 31.69
C LEU A 201 -0.15 9.81 30.86
N ALA A 202 -1.43 9.95 30.49
CA ALA A 202 -2.09 9.00 29.60
C ALA A 202 -1.44 8.99 28.21
N GLU A 203 -1.21 10.17 27.61
CA GLU A 203 -0.57 10.30 26.30
C GLU A 203 0.88 9.77 26.31
N GLU A 204 1.66 10.09 27.35
CA GLU A 204 3.01 9.54 27.56
C GLU A 204 2.98 8.00 27.72
N THR A 205 1.99 7.47 28.43
CA THR A 205 1.80 6.02 28.62
C THR A 205 1.49 5.34 27.29
N LEU A 206 0.61 5.93 26.47
CA LEU A 206 0.29 5.40 25.15
C LEU A 206 1.50 5.43 24.22
N LEU A 207 2.33 6.48 24.28
CA LEU A 207 3.55 6.55 23.47
C LEU A 207 4.54 5.43 23.81
N LEU A 208 4.72 5.11 25.10
CA LEU A 208 5.55 3.97 25.51
C LEU A 208 4.99 2.63 25.01
N ALA A 209 3.67 2.45 25.05
CA ALA A 209 3.05 1.25 24.52
C ALA A 209 3.18 1.12 22.99
N LYS A 210 3.03 2.23 22.26
CA LYS A 210 3.32 2.30 20.82
C LYS A 210 4.78 1.91 20.56
N ASP A 211 5.73 2.47 21.31
CA ASP A 211 7.14 2.12 21.20
C ASP A 211 7.37 0.62 21.43
N TYR A 212 6.78 0.04 22.48
CA TYR A 212 6.87 -1.39 22.74
C TYR A 212 6.36 -2.19 21.55
N TYR A 213 5.13 -1.93 21.10
CA TYR A 213 4.49 -2.65 20.01
C TYR A 213 5.30 -2.53 18.71
N TYR A 214 5.74 -1.34 18.34
CA TYR A 214 6.51 -1.10 17.11
C TYR A 214 7.88 -1.81 17.16
N HIS A 215 8.55 -1.87 18.31
CA HIS A 215 9.82 -2.60 18.44
C HIS A 215 9.68 -4.12 18.26
N THR A 216 8.47 -4.69 18.38
CA THR A 216 8.22 -6.11 18.08
C THR A 216 8.27 -6.44 16.59
N PHE A 217 8.25 -5.43 15.71
CA PHE A 217 8.43 -5.62 14.28
C PHE A 217 9.93 -5.70 13.98
N PRO A 218 10.42 -6.83 13.43
CA PRO A 218 11.83 -6.99 13.08
C PRO A 218 12.33 -5.88 12.15
N SER A 219 13.63 -5.62 12.11
CA SER A 219 14.25 -4.78 11.09
C SER A 219 15.25 -5.64 10.33
N LEU A 220 15.09 -5.71 9.01
CA LEU A 220 15.90 -6.54 8.13
C LEU A 220 16.79 -5.62 7.29
N PRO A 221 18.12 -5.60 7.52
CA PRO A 221 19.03 -4.71 6.79
C PRO A 221 19.04 -4.97 5.28
N ASP A 222 18.89 -6.23 4.88
CA ASP A 222 18.92 -6.64 3.46
C ASP A 222 17.61 -6.36 2.71
N HIS A 223 16.54 -5.98 3.41
CA HIS A 223 15.28 -5.64 2.78
C HIS A 223 15.34 -4.28 2.11
N GLU A 224 14.76 -4.19 0.92
CA GLU A 224 14.50 -2.90 0.31
C GLU A 224 13.36 -2.20 1.06
N ARG A 225 13.65 -0.97 1.50
CA ARG A 225 12.77 -0.06 2.22
C ARG A 225 12.60 1.14 1.32
N ALA A 226 11.72 1.00 0.33
CA ALA A 226 11.55 1.97 -0.74
C ALA A 226 10.35 2.89 -0.50
N ALA A 227 10.34 4.04 -1.16
CA ALA A 227 9.15 4.85 -1.34
C ALA A 227 9.10 5.42 -2.76
N TRP A 228 7.90 5.50 -3.32
CA TRP A 228 7.64 6.37 -4.47
C TRP A 228 7.49 7.81 -3.99
N ILE A 229 8.02 8.75 -4.77
CA ILE A 229 7.89 10.18 -4.47
C ILE A 229 7.54 10.97 -5.73
N GLU A 230 6.62 11.90 -5.54
CA GLU A 230 6.27 12.93 -6.52
C GLU A 230 6.90 14.26 -6.09
N ILE A 231 7.74 14.86 -6.94
CA ILE A 231 8.53 16.05 -6.56
C ILE A 231 7.98 17.38 -7.11
N HIS A 232 7.16 17.39 -8.16
CA HIS A 232 6.41 18.54 -8.71
C HIS A 232 6.91 19.96 -8.38
N GLY A 233 8.12 20.34 -8.83
CA GLY A 233 8.67 21.68 -8.61
C GLY A 233 9.30 21.94 -7.23
N MET A 234 9.59 20.91 -6.44
CA MET A 234 10.28 21.03 -5.14
C MET A 234 11.60 21.83 -5.25
N SER A 235 11.84 22.71 -4.28
CA SER A 235 13.11 23.42 -4.14
C SER A 235 14.24 22.45 -3.77
N LYS A 236 15.49 22.89 -3.93
CA LYS A 236 16.66 22.09 -3.55
C LYS A 236 16.69 21.81 -2.06
N GLU A 237 16.38 22.82 -1.26
CA GLU A 237 16.32 22.72 0.21
C GLU A 237 15.24 21.73 0.64
N LYS A 238 14.08 21.75 -0.03
CA LYS A 238 13.02 20.79 0.27
C LYS A 238 13.42 19.37 -0.10
N LEU A 239 14.17 19.18 -1.18
CA LEU A 239 14.72 17.88 -1.56
C LEU A 239 15.75 17.37 -0.53
N GLU A 240 16.65 18.24 -0.05
CA GLU A 240 17.58 17.92 1.04
C GLU A 240 16.84 17.52 2.33
N ASP A 241 15.74 18.21 2.67
CA ASP A 241 14.87 17.85 3.80
C ASP A 241 14.25 16.46 3.63
N VAL A 242 13.81 16.12 2.41
CA VAL A 242 13.27 14.79 2.10
C VAL A 242 14.32 13.71 2.35
N PHE A 243 15.54 13.86 1.84
CA PHE A 243 16.58 12.86 2.01
C PHE A 243 17.02 12.69 3.47
N ARG A 244 17.07 13.80 4.22
CA ARG A 244 17.33 13.74 5.67
C ARG A 244 16.23 12.98 6.41
N ASP A 245 14.97 13.20 6.07
CA ASP A 245 13.82 12.51 6.64
C ASP A 245 13.80 11.01 6.26
N LEU A 246 14.07 10.69 4.99
CA LEU A 246 14.19 9.30 4.51
C LEU A 246 15.26 8.54 5.30
N ALA A 247 16.45 9.13 5.47
CA ALA A 247 17.54 8.53 6.21
C ALA A 247 17.23 8.39 7.72
N ASP A 248 16.58 9.38 8.32
CA ASP A 248 16.16 9.35 9.74
C ASP A 248 15.11 8.27 10.02
N ILE A 249 14.21 8.01 9.07
CA ILE A 249 13.21 6.94 9.16
C ILE A 249 13.84 5.56 8.88
N GLY A 250 14.88 5.51 8.03
CA GLY A 250 15.58 4.30 7.63
C GLY A 250 15.12 3.70 6.29
N PHE A 251 14.65 4.54 5.37
CA PHE A 251 14.53 4.16 3.96
C PHE A 251 15.93 3.99 3.35
N ASN A 252 16.09 3.01 2.47
CA ASN A 252 17.35 2.74 1.75
C ASN A 252 17.19 2.82 0.23
N ALA A 253 15.97 3.07 -0.26
CA ALA A 253 15.69 3.28 -1.67
C ALA A 253 14.62 4.34 -1.88
N LEU A 254 14.73 5.09 -2.98
CA LEU A 254 13.76 6.08 -3.41
C LEU A 254 13.45 5.86 -4.88
N CYS A 255 12.16 5.83 -5.21
CA CYS A 255 11.64 5.72 -6.57
C CYS A 255 11.08 7.07 -7.03
N PRO A 256 11.93 8.04 -7.42
CA PRO A 256 11.44 9.35 -7.82
C PRO A 256 10.77 9.32 -9.19
N GLU A 257 9.64 10.00 -9.32
CA GLU A 257 8.97 10.20 -10.60
C GLU A 257 9.82 11.11 -11.51
N VAL A 258 10.55 10.52 -12.45
CA VAL A 258 11.49 11.28 -13.32
C VAL A 258 10.93 11.62 -14.70
N ILE A 259 9.97 10.83 -15.17
CA ILE A 259 9.21 11.07 -16.40
C ILE A 259 7.73 10.87 -16.11
N TYR A 260 6.96 11.95 -16.24
CA TYR A 260 5.52 11.94 -15.97
C TYR A 260 4.79 12.94 -16.86
N ARG A 261 3.55 12.61 -17.27
CA ARG A 261 2.67 13.48 -18.07
C ARG A 261 3.35 14.11 -19.30
N GLY A 262 4.31 13.40 -19.89
CA GLY A 262 5.07 13.87 -21.05
C GLY A 262 6.19 14.88 -20.76
N TRP A 263 6.50 15.12 -19.48
CA TRP A 263 7.62 15.92 -19.02
C TRP A 263 8.75 15.05 -18.48
N THR A 264 9.95 15.62 -18.47
CA THR A 264 11.11 15.12 -17.73
C THR A 264 11.37 16.03 -16.53
N ILE A 265 11.93 15.50 -15.45
CA ILE A 265 12.44 16.35 -14.37
C ILE A 265 13.80 16.94 -14.72
N PHE A 266 14.54 16.30 -15.62
CA PHE A 266 15.90 16.66 -16.00
C PHE A 266 15.96 17.51 -17.28
N PRO A 267 17.02 18.30 -17.51
CA PRO A 267 17.12 19.17 -18.67
C PRO A 267 17.63 18.44 -19.93
N GLU A 268 17.42 19.08 -21.08
CA GLU A 268 17.99 18.69 -22.39
C GLU A 268 17.59 17.27 -22.84
N ALA A 269 16.41 16.81 -22.46
CA ALA A 269 15.92 15.50 -22.87
C ALA A 269 15.83 15.38 -24.41
N PRO A 270 16.21 14.22 -24.99
CA PRO A 270 16.18 14.01 -26.42
C PRO A 270 14.74 13.88 -26.96
N CYS A 271 14.63 13.65 -28.27
CA CYS A 271 13.37 13.37 -28.97
C CYS A 271 12.29 14.46 -28.87
N GLY A 272 12.66 15.68 -28.46
CA GLY A 272 11.73 16.80 -28.26
C GLY A 272 10.96 16.74 -26.94
N MET A 273 11.43 15.97 -25.95
CA MET A 273 10.89 16.04 -24.60
C MET A 273 11.29 17.34 -23.91
N SER A 274 10.33 17.95 -23.22
CA SER A 274 10.57 19.15 -22.44
C SER A 274 10.77 18.81 -20.96
N GLN A 275 11.58 19.63 -20.28
CA GLN A 275 11.65 19.62 -18.83
C GLN A 275 10.38 20.27 -18.24
N TYR A 276 9.89 19.75 -17.12
CA TYR A 276 8.81 20.39 -16.38
C TYR A 276 9.19 21.82 -15.98
N PRO A 277 8.36 22.85 -16.29
CA PRO A 277 8.75 24.25 -16.10
C PRO A 277 9.14 24.62 -14.65
N GLY A 278 8.59 23.90 -13.65
CA GLY A 278 8.95 24.11 -12.25
C GLY A 278 10.40 23.76 -11.90
N PHE A 279 11.17 23.18 -12.82
CA PHE A 279 12.58 22.83 -12.66
C PHE A 279 13.51 23.55 -13.63
N GLU A 280 13.04 24.59 -14.32
CA GLU A 280 13.85 25.35 -15.28
C GLU A 280 15.18 25.82 -14.63
N GLY A 281 16.29 25.53 -15.30
CA GLY A 281 17.63 25.86 -14.82
C GLY A 281 18.18 24.93 -13.73
N ARG A 282 17.47 23.86 -13.37
CA ARG A 282 17.92 22.84 -12.41
C ARG A 282 17.95 21.45 -13.03
N ASP A 283 18.64 20.54 -12.36
CA ASP A 283 18.66 19.12 -12.69
C ASP A 283 18.34 18.29 -11.42
N PRO A 284 17.06 18.18 -11.04
CA PRO A 284 16.62 17.42 -9.87
C PRO A 284 17.04 15.96 -9.90
N LEU A 285 17.20 15.34 -11.08
CA LEU A 285 17.66 13.95 -11.15
C LEU A 285 19.12 13.85 -10.68
N GLN A 286 20.00 14.73 -11.18
CA GLN A 286 21.38 14.78 -10.71
C GLN A 286 21.45 15.10 -9.21
N GLU A 287 20.65 16.08 -8.75
CA GLU A 287 20.60 16.44 -7.33
C GLU A 287 20.18 15.26 -6.44
N MET A 288 19.19 14.46 -6.86
CA MET A 288 18.76 13.25 -6.14
C MET A 288 19.82 12.15 -6.14
N ILE A 289 20.59 12.00 -7.24
CA ILE A 289 21.69 11.03 -7.29
C ILE A 289 22.79 11.42 -6.30
N ASP A 290 23.14 12.71 -6.23
CA ASP A 290 24.15 13.21 -5.30
C ASP A 290 23.69 13.04 -3.84
N LEU A 291 22.43 13.37 -3.55
CA LEU A 291 21.84 13.15 -2.23
C LEU A 291 21.72 11.66 -1.89
N GLY A 292 21.38 10.81 -2.86
CA GLY A 292 21.37 9.37 -2.69
C GLY A 292 22.73 8.83 -2.25
N LYS A 293 23.82 9.29 -2.86
CA LYS A 293 25.19 8.97 -2.44
C LYS A 293 25.51 9.50 -1.04
N GLN A 294 25.07 10.71 -0.71
CA GLN A 294 25.33 11.32 0.59
C GLN A 294 24.63 10.60 1.74
N TYR A 295 23.41 10.12 1.53
CA TYR A 295 22.55 9.53 2.56
C TYR A 295 22.48 7.99 2.49
N ASP A 296 23.24 7.35 1.58
CA ASP A 296 23.20 5.90 1.31
C ASP A 296 21.79 5.41 0.92
N ILE A 297 21.13 6.19 0.06
CA ILE A 297 19.80 5.91 -0.48
C ILE A 297 19.92 5.62 -1.97
N LYS A 298 19.54 4.41 -2.36
CA LYS A 298 19.50 3.98 -3.76
C LYS A 298 18.44 4.78 -4.53
N ILE A 299 18.80 5.33 -5.69
CA ILE A 299 17.86 6.02 -6.59
C ILE A 299 17.40 5.06 -7.68
N ILE A 300 16.09 4.85 -7.78
CA ILE A 300 15.43 3.99 -8.77
C ILE A 300 14.51 4.88 -9.62
N PRO A 301 14.99 5.46 -10.73
CA PRO A 301 14.19 6.36 -11.56
C PRO A 301 12.88 5.72 -12.04
N TRP A 302 11.75 6.29 -11.65
CA TRP A 302 10.41 5.82 -12.01
C TRP A 302 9.88 6.61 -13.21
N VAL A 303 9.56 5.88 -14.29
CA VAL A 303 9.16 6.47 -15.59
C VAL A 303 7.79 5.98 -16.07
N TRP A 304 6.97 6.90 -16.56
CA TRP A 304 5.71 6.56 -17.23
C TRP A 304 5.95 6.22 -18.70
N VAL A 305 5.56 5.01 -19.12
CA VAL A 305 5.83 4.51 -20.48
C VAL A 305 4.69 4.81 -21.46
N TYR A 306 3.54 4.16 -21.30
CA TYR A 306 2.46 4.33 -22.28
C TYR A 306 1.45 5.39 -21.89
N PHE A 307 1.26 5.68 -20.60
CA PHE A 307 0.45 6.82 -20.17
C PHE A 307 1.27 8.11 -20.32
N VAL A 308 0.86 8.98 -21.23
CA VAL A 308 1.67 10.14 -21.64
C VAL A 308 1.11 11.49 -21.20
N GLY A 309 -0.07 11.51 -20.58
CA GLY A 309 -0.64 12.71 -20.00
C GLY A 309 -2.16 12.81 -20.12
N VAL A 310 -2.67 13.95 -19.68
CA VAL A 310 -4.09 14.31 -19.66
C VAL A 310 -4.29 15.61 -20.45
N ASP A 311 -5.53 15.96 -20.77
CA ASP A 311 -5.85 17.17 -21.57
C ASP A 311 -5.26 18.47 -20.99
N MET A 312 -5.12 18.55 -19.66
CA MET A 312 -4.52 19.69 -18.96
C MET A 312 -3.01 19.82 -19.22
N PHE A 313 -2.33 18.74 -19.61
CA PHE A 313 -0.88 18.68 -19.84
C PHE A 313 -0.57 17.92 -21.15
N PRO A 314 -0.90 18.48 -22.33
CA PRO A 314 -0.93 17.72 -23.57
C PRO A 314 0.40 17.72 -24.36
N VAL A 315 1.55 17.75 -23.68
CA VAL A 315 2.87 17.92 -24.34
C VAL A 315 3.10 16.87 -25.42
N LEU A 316 3.15 15.59 -25.01
CA LEU A 316 3.33 14.48 -25.93
C LEU A 316 2.06 14.17 -26.74
N ILE A 317 0.88 14.51 -26.21
CA ILE A 317 -0.40 14.34 -26.91
C ILE A 317 -0.41 15.17 -28.20
N ASN A 318 0.00 16.43 -28.13
CA ASN A 318 0.05 17.33 -29.28
C ASN A 318 1.25 17.05 -30.19
N ALA A 319 2.42 16.79 -29.60
CA ALA A 319 3.65 16.58 -30.35
C ALA A 319 3.68 15.27 -31.14
N ARG A 320 2.91 14.26 -30.71
CA ARG A 320 2.89 12.89 -31.24
C ARG A 320 1.48 12.30 -31.31
N SER A 321 0.49 13.11 -31.72
CA SER A 321 -0.92 12.69 -31.79
C SER A 321 -1.15 11.42 -32.61
N GLU A 322 -0.35 11.20 -33.65
CA GLU A 322 -0.40 10.03 -34.51
C GLU A 322 0.01 8.74 -33.78
N TRP A 323 0.72 8.83 -32.65
CA TRP A 323 1.14 7.69 -31.84
C TRP A 323 0.08 7.21 -30.86
N LEU A 324 -0.99 7.97 -30.64
CA LEU A 324 -1.99 7.67 -29.63
C LEU A 324 -2.70 6.33 -29.89
N ALA A 325 -2.94 5.61 -28.80
CA ALA A 325 -3.77 4.42 -28.79
C ALA A 325 -5.23 4.86 -28.99
N LEU A 326 -5.89 4.24 -29.96
CA LEU A 326 -7.29 4.52 -30.27
C LEU A 326 -8.18 3.38 -29.80
N SER A 327 -9.33 3.74 -29.24
CA SER A 327 -10.40 2.81 -28.92
C SER A 327 -10.99 2.19 -30.19
N ARG A 328 -11.85 1.18 -30.02
CA ARG A 328 -12.59 0.56 -31.12
C ARG A 328 -13.39 1.55 -31.99
N THR A 329 -13.82 2.67 -31.42
CA THR A 329 -14.55 3.73 -32.14
C THR A 329 -13.63 4.82 -32.71
N GLY A 330 -12.31 4.64 -32.65
CA GLY A 330 -11.32 5.59 -33.14
C GLY A 330 -11.08 6.77 -32.21
N LYS A 331 -11.42 6.66 -30.91
CA LYS A 331 -11.34 7.77 -29.94
C LYS A 331 -10.20 7.60 -28.94
N HIS A 332 -9.72 8.73 -28.45
CA HIS A 332 -8.90 8.93 -27.25
C HIS A 332 -9.47 10.18 -26.52
N PRO A 333 -9.29 10.38 -25.21
CA PRO A 333 -8.56 9.57 -24.22
C PRO A 333 -9.25 8.23 -23.84
N SER A 334 -8.70 7.53 -22.85
CA SER A 334 -9.34 6.39 -22.17
C SER A 334 -10.71 6.76 -21.58
N GLN A 335 -11.68 5.84 -21.70
CA GLN A 335 -12.97 5.96 -21.06
C GLN A 335 -12.99 5.33 -19.67
N ALA A 336 -12.26 4.23 -19.46
CA ALA A 336 -12.15 3.61 -18.14
C ALA A 336 -11.20 4.37 -17.21
N GLU A 337 -10.11 4.92 -17.75
CA GLU A 337 -9.19 5.82 -17.05
C GLU A 337 -9.43 7.24 -17.59
N ALA A 338 -10.54 7.83 -17.15
CA ALA A 338 -11.09 9.05 -17.72
C ALA A 338 -10.03 10.17 -17.86
N GLY A 339 -9.83 10.63 -19.10
CA GLY A 339 -8.90 11.71 -19.42
C GLY A 339 -7.46 11.28 -19.68
N PHE A 340 -7.12 9.99 -19.49
CA PHE A 340 -5.75 9.50 -19.70
C PHE A 340 -5.50 9.19 -21.18
N HIS A 341 -4.41 9.72 -21.72
CA HIS A 341 -3.97 9.45 -23.09
C HIS A 341 -2.80 8.49 -23.10
N TYR A 342 -2.86 7.49 -23.99
CA TYR A 342 -1.85 6.47 -24.10
C TYR A 342 -1.18 6.49 -25.46
N PHE A 343 0.13 6.27 -25.51
CA PHE A 343 0.80 5.85 -26.74
C PHE A 343 0.45 4.39 -27.07
N CYS A 344 0.43 4.08 -28.36
CA CYS A 344 0.15 2.75 -28.88
C CYS A 344 1.38 1.83 -28.75
N PRO A 345 1.30 0.74 -27.96
CA PRO A 345 2.44 -0.18 -27.76
C PRO A 345 2.91 -0.91 -29.04
N SER A 346 2.06 -1.00 -30.06
CA SER A 346 2.40 -1.71 -31.31
C SER A 346 3.33 -0.91 -32.24
N ARG A 347 3.52 0.39 -32.01
CA ARG A 347 4.30 1.29 -32.87
C ARG A 347 5.81 1.15 -32.60
N PRO A 348 6.64 0.88 -33.61
CA PRO A 348 8.10 0.87 -33.43
C PRO A 348 8.65 2.24 -33.03
N GLU A 349 8.05 3.34 -33.52
CA GLU A 349 8.49 4.71 -33.23
C GLU A 349 8.38 5.03 -31.73
N VAL A 350 7.37 4.49 -31.05
CA VAL A 350 7.19 4.63 -29.60
C VAL A 350 8.26 3.87 -28.83
N LEU A 351 8.66 2.69 -29.33
CA LEU A 351 9.75 1.91 -28.73
C LEU A 351 11.08 2.67 -28.89
N ASP A 352 11.40 3.10 -30.11
CA ASP A 352 12.65 3.79 -30.41
C ASP A 352 12.78 5.10 -29.61
N PHE A 353 11.68 5.85 -29.49
CA PHE A 353 11.58 7.06 -28.66
C PHE A 353 12.02 6.81 -27.22
N TRP A 354 11.44 5.81 -26.55
CA TRP A 354 11.79 5.53 -25.16
C TRP A 354 13.21 4.95 -25.02
N LEU A 355 13.65 4.11 -25.97
CA LEU A 355 15.03 3.59 -25.95
C LEU A 355 16.08 4.68 -26.15
N GLU A 356 15.77 5.76 -26.87
CA GLU A 356 16.67 6.91 -27.03
C GLU A 356 16.73 7.74 -25.74
N ILE A 357 15.58 7.97 -25.09
CA ILE A 357 15.53 8.67 -23.79
C ILE A 357 16.30 7.91 -22.71
N TYR A 358 16.09 6.60 -22.59
CA TYR A 358 16.81 5.78 -21.60
C TYR A 358 18.31 5.73 -21.91
N GLN A 359 18.68 5.64 -23.19
CA GLN A 359 20.08 5.73 -23.60
C GLN A 359 20.73 7.04 -23.15
N TYR A 360 20.02 8.15 -23.30
CA TYR A 360 20.48 9.46 -22.82
C TYR A 360 20.64 9.44 -21.29
N MET A 361 19.63 8.99 -20.54
CA MET A 361 19.68 8.91 -19.08
C MET A 361 20.90 8.13 -18.59
N PHE A 362 21.13 6.91 -19.09
CA PHE A 362 22.27 6.08 -18.67
C PHE A 362 23.64 6.59 -19.17
N SER A 363 23.65 7.43 -20.22
CA SER A 363 24.90 8.06 -20.69
C SER A 363 25.28 9.31 -19.90
N LYS A 364 24.28 10.02 -19.36
CA LYS A 364 24.47 11.29 -18.66
C LYS A 364 24.60 11.11 -17.14
N TYR A 365 23.84 10.19 -16.57
CA TYR A 365 23.75 10.00 -15.13
C TYR A 365 24.35 8.67 -14.69
N ASP A 366 24.94 8.67 -13.50
CA ASP A 366 25.43 7.47 -12.83
C ASP A 366 24.26 6.67 -12.23
N LEU A 367 23.54 5.96 -13.11
CA LEU A 367 22.33 5.20 -12.80
C LEU A 367 22.52 3.72 -13.14
N HIS A 368 22.07 2.86 -12.24
CA HIS A 368 22.12 1.40 -12.40
C HIS A 368 20.75 0.73 -12.34
N ASP A 369 19.69 1.51 -12.17
CA ASP A 369 18.32 1.04 -12.03
C ASP A 369 17.38 1.85 -12.92
N LEU A 370 16.28 1.23 -13.33
CA LEU A 370 15.17 1.89 -14.01
C LEU A 370 13.88 1.15 -13.64
N GLN A 371 12.85 1.89 -13.28
CA GLN A 371 11.54 1.32 -12.98
C GLN A 371 10.48 1.80 -13.98
N LEU A 372 9.91 0.84 -14.70
CA LEU A 372 8.84 1.07 -15.67
C LEU A 372 7.48 1.08 -14.98
N ASP A 373 6.70 2.13 -15.20
CA ASP A 373 5.28 2.17 -14.85
C ASP A 373 4.45 2.60 -16.05
N TYR A 374 3.14 2.39 -15.94
CA TYR A 374 2.21 2.50 -17.05
C TYR A 374 2.69 1.71 -18.29
N ILE A 375 3.48 0.65 -18.07
CA ILE A 375 3.89 -0.34 -19.07
C ILE A 375 2.74 -1.34 -19.30
N ARG A 376 1.59 -0.78 -19.65
CA ARG A 376 0.29 -1.46 -19.75
C ARG A 376 -0.69 -0.67 -20.60
N TYR A 377 -1.76 -1.33 -21.01
CA TYR A 377 -2.94 -0.70 -21.63
C TYR A 377 -3.85 -0.07 -20.56
N PRO A 378 -4.75 0.87 -20.95
CA PRO A 378 -5.84 1.30 -20.07
C PRO A 378 -6.70 0.09 -19.66
N GLY A 379 -7.12 0.07 -18.40
CA GLY A 379 -7.81 -1.06 -17.78
C GLY A 379 -9.29 -1.10 -18.11
N GLU A 380 -9.66 -1.74 -19.22
CA GLU A 380 -11.03 -1.71 -19.71
C GLU A 380 -11.62 -3.11 -19.96
N PRO A 381 -12.94 -3.31 -19.79
CA PRO A 381 -13.61 -4.58 -20.06
C PRO A 381 -13.61 -4.93 -21.55
N PRO A 382 -13.67 -6.22 -21.93
CA PRO A 382 -13.64 -6.63 -23.33
C PRO A 382 -14.67 -5.91 -24.21
N GLY A 383 -14.21 -5.27 -25.29
CA GLY A 383 -15.05 -4.54 -26.24
C GLY A 383 -15.15 -3.03 -26.03
N ASN A 384 -14.79 -2.53 -24.85
CA ASN A 384 -14.37 -1.14 -24.66
C ASN A 384 -12.86 -1.21 -24.48
N ASP A 385 -12.09 -1.21 -25.56
CA ASP A 385 -10.66 -1.45 -25.48
C ASP A 385 -9.87 -0.72 -26.58
N TYR A 386 -8.54 -0.77 -26.45
CA TYR A 386 -7.59 0.03 -27.23
C TYR A 386 -6.74 -0.81 -28.20
N CYS A 387 -5.95 -0.08 -29.00
CA CYS A 387 -5.15 -0.56 -30.14
C CYS A 387 -5.95 -0.86 -31.42
N TYR A 388 -6.88 0.03 -31.79
CA TYR A 388 -7.55 -0.02 -33.10
C TYR A 388 -7.04 1.02 -34.10
N CYS A 389 -5.84 1.58 -33.87
CA CYS A 389 -5.20 2.39 -34.90
C CYS A 389 -4.82 1.51 -36.12
N ASN A 390 -4.59 2.14 -37.27
CA ASN A 390 -4.31 1.43 -38.52
C ASN A 390 -3.12 0.48 -38.40
N VAL A 391 -2.06 0.86 -37.68
CA VAL A 391 -0.87 0.02 -37.45
C VAL A 391 -1.24 -1.30 -36.76
N CYS A 392 -2.07 -1.25 -35.71
CA CYS A 392 -2.48 -2.46 -35.00
C CYS A 392 -3.39 -3.33 -35.86
N ARG A 393 -4.36 -2.72 -36.54
CA ARG A 393 -5.32 -3.42 -37.40
C ARG A 393 -4.63 -4.16 -38.52
N GLU A 394 -3.69 -3.49 -39.20
CA GLU A 394 -2.92 -4.09 -40.29
C GLU A 394 -2.02 -5.23 -39.81
N LYS A 395 -1.29 -5.03 -38.71
CA LYS A 395 -0.43 -6.09 -38.13
C LYS A 395 -1.25 -7.31 -37.73
N PHE A 396 -2.35 -7.11 -36.98
CA PHE A 396 -3.18 -8.23 -36.57
C PHE A 396 -3.83 -8.95 -37.75
N ARG A 397 -4.36 -8.20 -38.72
CA ARG A 397 -4.92 -8.75 -39.96
C ARG A 397 -3.90 -9.56 -40.75
N SER A 398 -2.65 -9.10 -40.84
CA SER A 398 -1.59 -9.82 -41.54
C SER A 398 -1.24 -11.16 -40.86
N GLN A 399 -1.34 -11.22 -39.53
CA GLN A 399 -1.01 -12.42 -38.75
C GLN A 399 -2.17 -13.41 -38.65
N ASN A 400 -3.42 -12.93 -38.68
CA ASN A 400 -4.60 -13.73 -38.33
C ASN A 400 -5.69 -13.75 -39.42
N GLY A 401 -5.51 -13.03 -40.53
CA GLY A 401 -6.44 -13.02 -41.66
C GLY A 401 -7.73 -12.21 -41.45
N VAL A 402 -7.89 -11.51 -40.33
CA VAL A 402 -9.11 -10.76 -39.99
C VAL A 402 -8.79 -9.40 -39.36
N ASP A 403 -9.57 -8.38 -39.68
CA ASP A 403 -9.49 -7.07 -39.03
C ASP A 403 -10.05 -7.16 -37.59
N PRO A 404 -9.36 -6.66 -36.56
CA PRO A 404 -9.87 -6.74 -35.19
C PRO A 404 -11.18 -5.95 -34.97
N LEU A 405 -11.54 -5.02 -35.85
CA LEU A 405 -12.87 -4.38 -35.84
C LEU A 405 -14.03 -5.33 -36.21
N ASN A 406 -13.73 -6.49 -36.79
CA ASN A 406 -14.73 -7.48 -37.21
C ASN A 406 -14.86 -8.66 -36.23
N ILE A 407 -14.13 -8.65 -35.11
CA ILE A 407 -14.21 -9.68 -34.07
C ILE A 407 -14.79 -9.10 -32.78
N THR A 408 -15.41 -9.95 -31.96
CA THR A 408 -15.97 -9.58 -30.65
C THR A 408 -15.52 -10.55 -29.57
N PRO A 409 -15.61 -10.20 -28.26
CA PRO A 409 -15.28 -11.10 -27.16
C PRO A 409 -16.04 -12.44 -27.17
N LYS A 410 -17.20 -12.50 -27.86
CA LYS A 410 -17.97 -13.74 -28.04
C LYS A 410 -17.25 -14.77 -28.93
N GLN A 411 -16.34 -14.32 -29.79
CA GLN A 411 -15.52 -15.17 -30.65
C GLN A 411 -14.22 -15.53 -29.92
N THR A 412 -14.34 -16.39 -28.91
CA THR A 412 -13.31 -16.64 -27.89
C THR A 412 -11.92 -16.97 -28.46
N GLU A 413 -11.83 -17.80 -29.51
CA GLU A 413 -10.53 -18.20 -30.07
C GLU A 413 -9.77 -17.03 -30.72
N ILE A 414 -10.41 -16.30 -31.63
CA ILE A 414 -9.77 -15.18 -32.33
C ILE A 414 -9.59 -13.98 -31.39
N TRP A 415 -10.47 -13.82 -30.40
CA TRP A 415 -10.33 -12.81 -29.37
C TRP A 415 -9.12 -13.08 -28.48
N ALA A 416 -8.87 -14.35 -28.10
CA ALA A 416 -7.65 -14.71 -27.36
C ALA A 416 -6.38 -14.39 -28.16
N LYS A 417 -6.38 -14.59 -29.49
CA LYS A 417 -5.27 -14.15 -30.36
C LYS A 417 -5.10 -12.63 -30.35
N TRP A 418 -6.19 -11.87 -30.27
CA TRP A 418 -6.15 -10.41 -30.15
C TRP A 418 -5.59 -9.93 -28.80
N ASP A 419 -5.96 -10.60 -27.71
CA ASP A 419 -5.39 -10.33 -26.39
C ASP A 419 -3.89 -10.65 -26.35
N LEU A 420 -3.49 -11.81 -26.88
CA LEU A 420 -2.08 -12.21 -26.99
C LEU A 420 -1.28 -11.22 -27.84
N PHE A 421 -1.80 -10.77 -28.98
CA PHE A 421 -1.15 -9.74 -29.79
C PHE A 421 -0.85 -8.48 -28.98
N ARG A 422 -1.78 -8.03 -28.14
CA ARG A 422 -1.59 -6.84 -27.29
C ARG A 422 -0.60 -7.07 -26.16
N GLN A 423 -0.65 -8.22 -25.51
CA GLN A 423 0.35 -8.63 -24.51
C GLN A 423 1.75 -8.66 -25.14
N GLU A 424 1.91 -9.27 -26.31
CA GLU A 424 3.22 -9.34 -26.99
C GLU A 424 3.78 -7.97 -27.39
N ASN A 425 2.93 -6.98 -27.68
CA ASN A 425 3.41 -5.61 -27.91
C ASN A 425 4.03 -4.99 -26.65
N VAL A 426 3.47 -5.28 -25.46
CA VAL A 426 4.06 -4.84 -24.18
C VAL A 426 5.33 -5.65 -23.87
N ASN A 427 5.27 -6.97 -24.03
CA ASN A 427 6.39 -7.89 -23.80
C ASN A 427 7.62 -7.50 -24.62
N ARG A 428 7.43 -7.20 -25.91
CA ARG A 428 8.50 -6.74 -26.82
C ARG A 428 9.20 -5.50 -26.29
N PHE A 429 8.47 -4.57 -25.68
CA PHE A 429 9.07 -3.36 -25.13
C PHE A 429 9.99 -3.70 -23.96
N VAL A 430 9.49 -4.46 -22.99
CA VAL A 430 10.28 -4.84 -21.79
C VAL A 430 11.51 -5.66 -22.20
N GLN A 431 11.35 -6.60 -23.14
CA GLN A 431 12.45 -7.35 -23.72
C GLN A 431 13.50 -6.43 -24.36
N ALA A 432 13.09 -5.49 -25.22
CA ALA A 432 14.00 -4.60 -25.93
C ALA A 432 14.78 -3.67 -24.98
N VAL A 433 14.14 -3.17 -23.91
CA VAL A 433 14.83 -2.40 -22.87
C VAL A 433 15.86 -3.26 -22.16
N SER A 434 15.49 -4.47 -21.75
CA SER A 434 16.39 -5.40 -21.06
C SER A 434 17.61 -5.78 -21.91
N GLU A 435 17.40 -6.11 -23.20
CA GLU A 435 18.46 -6.51 -24.13
C GLU A 435 19.40 -5.34 -24.48
N LYS A 436 18.86 -4.11 -24.58
CA LYS A 436 19.65 -2.92 -24.89
C LYS A 436 20.47 -2.44 -23.69
N PHE A 437 19.95 -2.62 -22.47
CA PHE A 437 20.56 -2.15 -21.24
C PHE A 437 20.80 -3.29 -20.23
N PRO A 438 21.61 -4.32 -20.58
CA PRO A 438 21.76 -5.53 -19.76
C PRO A 438 22.50 -5.30 -18.43
N HIS A 439 23.12 -4.13 -18.26
CA HIS A 439 23.81 -3.70 -17.03
C HIS A 439 22.88 -2.97 -16.05
N VAL A 440 21.65 -2.65 -16.47
CA VAL A 440 20.67 -1.95 -15.64
C VAL A 440 19.75 -2.97 -14.97
N ASN A 441 19.52 -2.78 -13.69
CA ASN A 441 18.49 -3.49 -12.95
C ASN A 441 17.11 -2.95 -13.36
N LEU A 442 16.51 -3.61 -14.35
CA LEU A 442 15.17 -3.25 -14.82
C LEU A 442 14.11 -3.77 -13.84
N SER A 443 13.26 -2.86 -13.39
CA SER A 443 12.12 -3.15 -12.54
C SER A 443 10.82 -2.54 -13.09
N ALA A 444 9.67 -2.94 -12.54
CA ALA A 444 8.39 -2.41 -12.99
C ALA A 444 7.34 -2.37 -11.86
N ALA A 445 6.51 -1.32 -11.88
CA ALA A 445 5.28 -1.23 -11.09
C ALA A 445 4.15 -1.99 -11.82
N VAL A 446 3.64 -3.05 -11.19
CA VAL A 446 2.73 -4.02 -11.83
C VAL A 446 1.46 -4.25 -11.03
N VAL A 447 0.38 -4.58 -11.75
CA VAL A 447 -0.89 -4.94 -11.12
C VAL A 447 -0.74 -6.32 -10.46
N PRO A 448 -1.14 -6.47 -9.18
CA PRO A 448 -0.84 -7.65 -8.40
C PRO A 448 -1.59 -8.90 -8.86
N ASP A 449 -2.83 -8.80 -9.34
CA ASP A 449 -3.65 -9.98 -9.65
C ASP A 449 -3.57 -10.40 -11.14
N ARG A 450 -3.66 -11.72 -11.37
CA ARG A 450 -3.56 -12.30 -12.72
C ARG A 450 -4.60 -11.78 -13.70
N GLU A 451 -5.85 -11.65 -13.25
CA GLU A 451 -6.98 -11.38 -14.14
C GLU A 451 -6.89 -9.96 -14.70
N THR A 452 -6.75 -8.99 -13.81
CA THR A 452 -6.59 -7.58 -14.17
C THR A 452 -5.29 -7.37 -14.91
N SER A 453 -4.18 -7.96 -14.46
CA SER A 453 -2.88 -7.79 -15.10
C SER A 453 -2.88 -8.30 -16.55
N LEU A 454 -3.28 -9.55 -16.80
CA LEU A 454 -3.23 -10.13 -18.15
C LEU A 454 -4.37 -9.68 -19.06
N PHE A 455 -5.60 -9.59 -18.55
CA PHE A 455 -6.79 -9.41 -19.40
C PHE A 455 -7.29 -7.98 -19.46
N ALA A 456 -7.17 -7.18 -18.39
CA ALA A 456 -7.51 -5.75 -18.49
C ALA A 456 -6.31 -4.94 -19.01
N LYS A 457 -5.14 -5.10 -18.37
CA LYS A 457 -3.96 -4.27 -18.57
C LYS A 457 -2.97 -4.80 -19.62
N LYS A 458 -3.10 -6.07 -20.02
CA LYS A 458 -2.18 -6.77 -20.96
C LYS A 458 -0.71 -6.74 -20.47
N GLN A 459 -0.54 -6.81 -19.16
CA GLN A 459 0.73 -6.76 -18.44
C GLN A 459 1.10 -8.18 -18.00
N ASP A 460 2.00 -8.85 -18.73
CA ASP A 460 2.44 -10.22 -18.42
C ASP A 460 3.80 -10.21 -17.71
N TRP A 461 3.81 -9.65 -16.50
CA TRP A 461 5.04 -9.50 -15.74
C TRP A 461 5.62 -10.84 -15.25
N GLY A 462 4.80 -11.87 -15.10
CA GLY A 462 5.27 -13.24 -14.85
C GLY A 462 6.17 -13.73 -15.99
N LYS A 463 5.78 -13.51 -17.26
CA LYS A 463 6.65 -13.80 -18.41
C LYS A 463 7.95 -12.99 -18.38
N TRP A 464 7.91 -11.73 -17.96
CA TRP A 464 9.12 -10.89 -17.91
C TRP A 464 10.13 -11.38 -16.88
N LEU A 465 9.66 -11.81 -15.70
CA LEU A 465 10.51 -12.43 -14.67
C LEU A 465 11.11 -13.76 -15.16
N ASN A 466 10.28 -14.64 -15.72
CA ASN A 466 10.72 -15.97 -16.18
C ASN A 466 11.72 -15.93 -17.35
N ASN A 467 11.64 -14.89 -18.20
CA ASN A 467 12.61 -14.69 -19.28
C ASN A 467 13.81 -13.82 -18.86
N ASN A 468 13.94 -13.47 -17.58
CA ASN A 468 14.98 -12.58 -17.06
C ASN A 468 15.01 -11.18 -17.70
N TRP A 469 13.92 -10.74 -18.34
CA TRP A 469 13.81 -9.39 -18.89
C TRP A 469 13.61 -8.36 -17.77
N LEU A 470 12.95 -8.77 -16.70
CA LEU A 470 12.74 -7.98 -15.50
C LEU A 470 13.47 -8.63 -14.31
N LYS A 471 14.20 -7.84 -13.52
CA LYS A 471 14.89 -8.31 -12.31
C LYS A 471 14.06 -8.17 -11.05
N THR A 472 13.23 -7.14 -10.98
CA THR A 472 12.41 -6.86 -9.80
C THR A 472 10.99 -6.44 -10.19
N ALA A 473 9.98 -7.09 -9.60
CA ALA A 473 8.60 -6.66 -9.72
C ALA A 473 8.16 -5.91 -8.45
N TYR A 474 7.52 -4.75 -8.63
CA TYR A 474 6.88 -3.98 -7.58
C TYR A 474 5.37 -4.12 -7.74
N ILE A 475 4.73 -5.00 -6.96
CA ILE A 475 3.28 -5.22 -7.07
C ILE A 475 2.51 -4.10 -6.36
N MET A 476 1.50 -3.51 -6.99
CA MET A 476 0.72 -2.41 -6.41
C MET A 476 -0.45 -2.94 -5.57
N SER A 477 -0.17 -3.47 -4.37
CA SER A 477 -1.17 -4.02 -3.45
C SER A 477 -1.72 -2.94 -2.51
N TYR A 478 -2.42 -1.95 -3.10
CA TYR A 478 -2.96 -0.82 -2.34
C TYR A 478 -4.34 -1.17 -1.78
N THR A 479 -4.40 -1.50 -0.50
CA THR A 479 -5.62 -1.81 0.25
C THR A 479 -5.34 -1.66 1.75
N SER A 480 -6.38 -1.76 2.58
CA SER A 480 -6.26 -1.91 4.04
C SER A 480 -6.55 -3.33 4.50
N ASP A 481 -6.68 -4.27 3.56
CA ASP A 481 -6.98 -5.67 3.79
C ASP A 481 -5.70 -6.52 3.71
N VAL A 482 -5.20 -6.91 4.88
CA VAL A 482 -3.98 -7.70 5.04
C VAL A 482 -4.11 -9.07 4.37
N GLU A 483 -5.30 -9.68 4.31
CA GLU A 483 -5.49 -10.96 3.62
C GLU A 483 -5.40 -10.80 2.10
N ARG A 484 -5.93 -9.69 1.56
CA ARG A 484 -5.74 -9.37 0.14
C ARG A 484 -4.27 -9.16 -0.19
N VAL A 485 -3.54 -8.42 0.64
CA VAL A 485 -2.08 -8.28 0.50
C VAL A 485 -1.39 -9.65 0.52
N ALA A 486 -1.81 -10.56 1.40
CA ALA A 486 -1.25 -11.90 1.49
C ALA A 486 -1.45 -12.71 0.19
N ASN A 487 -2.64 -12.63 -0.40
CA ASN A 487 -2.96 -13.30 -1.67
C ASN A 487 -2.17 -12.73 -2.84
N ASP A 488 -2.02 -11.41 -2.90
CA ASP A 488 -1.23 -10.73 -3.92
C ASP A 488 0.26 -11.15 -3.85
N ILE A 489 0.81 -11.24 -2.63
CA ILE A 489 2.17 -11.72 -2.39
C ILE A 489 2.32 -13.19 -2.79
N ASP A 490 1.35 -14.04 -2.45
CA ASP A 490 1.39 -15.46 -2.83
C ASP A 490 1.37 -15.64 -4.35
N TYR A 491 0.59 -14.84 -5.06
CA TYR A 491 0.62 -14.83 -6.52
C TYR A 491 1.99 -14.39 -7.06
N MET A 492 2.59 -13.34 -6.50
CA MET A 492 3.94 -12.89 -6.88
C MET A 492 5.00 -13.96 -6.66
N ASN A 493 5.02 -14.60 -5.48
CA ASN A 493 5.93 -15.71 -5.19
C ASN A 493 5.83 -16.84 -6.21
N ASN A 494 4.62 -17.13 -6.71
CA ASN A 494 4.41 -18.15 -7.74
C ASN A 494 4.93 -17.75 -9.14
N GLN A 495 5.19 -16.47 -9.39
CA GLN A 495 5.78 -16.00 -10.66
C GLN A 495 7.30 -15.83 -10.59
N MET A 496 7.84 -15.64 -9.39
CA MET A 496 9.27 -15.37 -9.20
C MET A 496 10.15 -16.59 -9.45
N THR A 497 11.39 -16.32 -9.84
CA THR A 497 12.48 -17.29 -9.93
C THR A 497 13.54 -16.98 -8.88
N SER A 498 14.51 -17.87 -8.68
CA SER A 498 15.63 -17.63 -7.76
C SER A 498 16.57 -16.48 -8.17
N GLN A 499 16.41 -15.93 -9.39
CA GLN A 499 17.21 -14.81 -9.91
C GLN A 499 16.46 -13.48 -9.91
N THR A 500 15.22 -13.47 -9.42
CA THR A 500 14.35 -12.29 -9.45
C THR A 500 13.93 -11.90 -8.05
N LYS A 501 13.60 -10.61 -7.87
CA LYS A 501 13.15 -10.05 -6.60
C LYS A 501 11.69 -9.59 -6.67
N GLY A 502 11.05 -9.61 -5.52
CA GLY A 502 9.66 -9.17 -5.35
C GLY A 502 9.54 -8.13 -4.24
N ILE A 503 8.96 -6.98 -4.59
CA ILE A 503 8.69 -5.88 -3.66
C ILE A 503 7.19 -5.64 -3.60
N VAL A 504 6.63 -5.60 -2.40
CA VAL A 504 5.22 -5.23 -2.22
C VAL A 504 5.07 -3.71 -2.14
N GLY A 505 4.27 -3.15 -3.04
CA GLY A 505 3.83 -1.76 -3.01
C GLY A 505 2.65 -1.62 -2.06
N LEU A 506 2.80 -0.81 -1.00
CA LEU A 506 1.78 -0.57 0.03
C LEU A 506 1.26 0.87 -0.05
N GLY A 507 0.00 1.07 0.33
CA GLY A 507 -0.72 2.33 0.10
C GLY A 507 -1.05 3.12 1.38
N PRO A 508 -0.08 3.67 2.14
CA PRO A 508 -0.37 4.45 3.35
C PRO A 508 -1.23 5.70 3.10
N TYR A 509 -1.26 6.21 1.86
CA TYR A 509 -2.14 7.30 1.42
C TYR A 509 -3.63 7.00 1.58
N LEU A 510 -4.01 5.73 1.71
CA LEU A 510 -5.38 5.30 2.02
C LEU A 510 -5.78 5.62 3.47
N GLY A 511 -4.92 6.28 4.25
CA GLY A 511 -5.18 6.60 5.66
C GLY A 511 -4.95 5.40 6.57
N LEU A 512 -4.05 4.49 6.19
CA LEU A 512 -3.72 3.31 6.98
C LEU A 512 -3.24 3.73 8.38
N LYS A 513 -3.78 3.09 9.42
CA LYS A 513 -3.24 3.22 10.77
C LYS A 513 -1.80 2.70 10.81
N PRO A 514 -0.91 3.26 11.64
CA PRO A 514 0.46 2.80 11.74
C PRO A 514 0.56 1.29 11.98
N GLU A 515 -0.31 0.73 12.82
CA GLU A 515 -0.33 -0.70 13.16
C GLU A 515 -0.62 -1.58 11.94
N VAL A 516 -1.57 -1.18 11.08
CA VAL A 516 -1.91 -1.90 9.84
C VAL A 516 -0.74 -1.83 8.86
N LEU A 517 -0.15 -0.65 8.69
CA LEU A 517 1.03 -0.48 7.83
C LEU A 517 2.19 -1.39 8.29
N LEU A 518 2.46 -1.46 9.59
CA LEU A 518 3.52 -2.32 10.11
C LEU A 518 3.20 -3.81 9.88
N GLN A 519 1.94 -4.22 10.02
CA GLN A 519 1.50 -5.59 9.75
C GLN A 519 1.65 -5.98 8.28
N GLU A 520 1.33 -5.09 7.34
CA GLU A 520 1.53 -5.34 5.90
C GLU A 520 3.02 -5.49 5.55
N ILE A 521 3.89 -4.68 6.16
CA ILE A 521 5.35 -4.80 6.00
C ILE A 521 5.86 -6.11 6.62
N ASP A 522 5.35 -6.51 7.78
CA ASP A 522 5.70 -7.77 8.44
C ASP A 522 5.25 -8.98 7.63
N LEU A 523 4.08 -8.89 7.00
CA LEU A 523 3.54 -9.91 6.11
C LEU A 523 4.47 -10.16 4.91
N ALA A 524 4.94 -9.09 4.25
CA ALA A 524 5.93 -9.19 3.17
C ALA A 524 7.14 -10.04 3.57
N ARG A 525 7.62 -9.84 4.80
CA ARG A 525 8.78 -10.54 5.35
C ARG A 525 8.49 -12.00 5.66
N SER A 526 7.39 -12.27 6.35
CA SER A 526 6.98 -13.63 6.68
C SER A 526 6.77 -14.50 5.44
N LYS A 527 6.48 -13.89 4.29
CA LYS A 527 6.34 -14.53 2.98
C LYS A 527 7.61 -14.46 2.11
N ASN A 528 8.75 -14.10 2.70
CA ASN A 528 10.09 -14.06 2.09
C ASN A 528 10.21 -13.14 0.86
N LEU A 529 9.52 -11.99 0.88
CA LEU A 529 9.75 -10.95 -0.12
C LEU A 529 11.02 -10.15 0.17
N ASP A 530 11.60 -9.55 -0.87
CA ASP A 530 12.84 -8.78 -0.78
C ASP A 530 12.66 -7.39 -0.17
N GLY A 531 11.42 -6.92 0.04
CA GLY A 531 11.18 -5.59 0.57
C GLY A 531 9.76 -5.07 0.37
N SER A 532 9.60 -3.79 0.71
CA SER A 532 8.35 -3.03 0.57
C SER A 532 8.62 -1.64 -0.01
N CYS A 533 7.69 -1.14 -0.81
CA CYS A 533 7.71 0.20 -1.37
C CYS A 533 6.44 0.96 -1.00
N LEU A 534 6.56 2.14 -0.39
CA LEU A 534 5.41 2.92 0.04
C LEU A 534 4.97 3.90 -1.05
N PHE A 535 3.73 3.76 -1.54
CA PHE A 535 3.09 4.72 -2.42
C PHE A 535 2.17 5.62 -1.59
N LEU A 536 2.45 6.90 -1.39
CA LEU A 536 3.67 7.62 -1.75
C LEU A 536 4.23 8.33 -0.52
N TYR A 537 5.53 8.60 -0.53
CA TYR A 537 6.25 9.28 0.55
C TYR A 537 5.54 10.59 0.95
N ASN A 538 5.06 11.37 -0.02
CA ASN A 538 4.37 12.65 0.20
C ASN A 538 3.12 12.53 1.10
N ALA A 539 2.52 11.35 1.19
CA ALA A 539 1.30 11.11 1.94
C ALA A 539 1.54 10.49 3.33
N LEU A 540 2.79 10.22 3.70
CA LEU A 540 3.11 9.65 5.00
C LEU A 540 2.80 10.65 6.13
N THR A 541 2.03 10.22 7.11
CA THR A 541 1.75 11.00 8.33
C THR A 541 2.92 10.90 9.32
N ASP A 542 3.02 11.86 10.24
CA ASP A 542 4.04 11.83 11.29
C ASP A 542 3.93 10.57 12.16
N GLU A 543 2.71 10.07 12.41
CA GLU A 543 2.50 8.81 13.14
C GLU A 543 3.03 7.60 12.37
N GLN A 544 2.81 7.53 11.05
CA GLN A 544 3.33 6.46 10.20
C GLN A 544 4.86 6.50 10.14
N LYS A 545 5.45 7.69 9.95
CA LYS A 545 6.91 7.89 9.95
C LYS A 545 7.53 7.43 11.27
N TYR A 546 6.92 7.81 12.39
CA TYR A 546 7.34 7.39 13.73
C TYR A 546 7.32 5.87 13.89
N ALA A 547 6.23 5.22 13.46
CA ALA A 547 6.09 3.77 13.55
C ALA A 547 7.10 3.02 12.67
N LEU A 548 7.35 3.49 11.45
CA LEU A 548 8.39 2.94 10.57
C LEU A 548 9.76 3.01 11.23
N LYS A 549 10.14 4.20 11.71
CA LYS A 549 11.42 4.48 12.38
C LYS A 549 11.64 3.61 13.63
N LYS A 550 10.59 3.39 14.41
CA LYS A 550 10.63 2.59 15.65
C LYS A 550 10.53 1.10 15.39
N GLY A 551 9.89 0.69 14.31
CA GLY A 551 9.64 -0.70 13.99
C GLY A 551 10.46 -1.18 12.80
N PRO A 552 9.82 -1.48 11.66
CA PRO A 552 10.44 -2.26 10.61
C PRO A 552 11.60 -1.57 9.90
N TYR A 553 11.66 -0.25 9.90
CA TYR A 553 12.68 0.52 9.19
C TYR A 553 13.76 1.05 10.15
N ARG A 554 13.71 0.67 11.43
CA ARG A 554 14.74 1.02 12.41
C ARG A 554 16.13 0.62 11.93
N ASN A 555 17.09 1.53 12.02
CA ASN A 555 18.51 1.24 11.73
C ASN A 555 19.21 0.50 12.86
#